data_AF-Q4SZ01-F1
#
_entry.id   AF-Q4SZ01-F1
#
_cell.length_a   1.000
_cell.length_b   1.000
_cell.length_c   1.000
_cell.angle_alpha   90.00
_cell.angle_beta   90.00
_cell.angle_gamma   90.00
#
_symmetry.space_group_name_H-M   'P 1'
#
loop_
_entity.id
_entity.type
_entity.pdbx_description
1 polymer ?
#
loop_
_entity_poly.entity_id
_entity_poly.type
_entity_poly.pdbx_seq_one_letter_code
_entity_poly.pdbx_strand_id
1 'polypeptide(L)'
;RYKTSVYRRYSDFDVFHEVLLQRFSYRVVPAMPPKRMLKGVLTSISEREFIEGRRRGLGRFINLVARHPIFSEDELLKTFLTFNGSDVQTKLRDAYKRTGDEFMTNRIATQAKEYLPADIQAQFLTSREVIKNIHNSFNRLRDRAETMAERSKENAADLLMFGRELRYGRDNSQHSPLVTVPCPELHPFAKFLFLPPLPRSVLGSDGSSLPSWASSQSSWGALRQSLKSLSVEFTVLSDKAAQQGRREEDDVVEKLSLFLDLLQSYRDLCERHEKGVLHEHQRALHKYGVMKRQMMSATVQPKEQASVEQLESRIVQQENAIQTMELRNYFSLFCLHQETQLIFIYLPITSHILGAFVNSQVQGHTEMGQVWNELQPKLGCLF
;
A
#
# COMPACT_ATOMS: atom_id res chain seq x y z
N ARG A 1 -2.45 23.17 7.59
CA ARG A 1 -1.25 23.93 8.02
C ARG A 1 -0.93 25.07 7.05
N TYR A 2 -0.83 24.79 5.75
CA TYR A 2 -0.53 25.82 4.73
C TYR A 2 -1.74 25.99 3.80
N LYS A 3 -2.24 27.22 3.62
CA LYS A 3 -3.39 27.53 2.75
C LYS A 3 -2.93 27.82 1.31
N THR A 4 -2.07 26.95 0.78
CA THR A 4 -1.45 27.10 -0.54
C THR A 4 -1.53 25.78 -1.28
N SER A 5 -1.69 25.85 -2.61
CA SER A 5 -1.56 24.70 -3.51
C SER A 5 -0.28 24.84 -4.32
N VAL A 6 0.48 23.75 -4.44
CA VAL A 6 1.70 23.68 -5.26
C VAL A 6 1.67 22.46 -6.15
N TYR A 7 2.25 22.59 -7.33
CA TYR A 7 2.44 21.47 -8.24
C TYR A 7 3.79 20.79 -7.96
N ARG A 8 3.80 19.46 -7.88
CA ARG A 8 5.01 18.63 -7.67
C ARG A 8 5.02 17.44 -8.60
N ARG A 9 6.13 17.25 -9.30
CA ARG A 9 6.40 16.08 -10.14
C ARG A 9 7.02 14.97 -9.30
N TYR A 10 6.93 13.74 -9.79
CA TYR A 10 7.58 12.59 -9.16
C TYR A 10 9.09 12.82 -8.92
N SER A 11 9.78 13.46 -9.87
CA SER A 11 11.20 13.83 -9.71
C SER A 11 11.47 14.80 -8.56
N ASP A 12 10.51 15.67 -8.24
CA ASP A 12 10.64 16.59 -7.10
C ASP A 12 10.55 15.82 -5.77
N PHE A 13 9.69 14.80 -5.72
CA PHE A 13 9.62 13.88 -4.59
C PHE A 13 10.89 13.03 -4.46
N ASP A 14 11.50 12.58 -5.56
CA ASP A 14 12.78 11.86 -5.53
C ASP A 14 13.87 12.70 -4.84
N VAL A 15 14.02 13.96 -5.24
CA VAL A 15 15.01 14.87 -4.62
C VAL A 15 14.64 15.15 -3.16
N PHE A 16 13.36 15.35 -2.86
CA PHE A 16 12.91 15.57 -1.49
C PHE A 16 13.21 14.37 -0.58
N HIS A 17 12.94 13.16 -1.05
CA HIS A 17 13.26 11.92 -0.34
C HIS A 17 14.77 11.75 -0.14
N GLU A 18 15.59 12.05 -1.16
CA GLU A 18 17.05 12.01 -1.08
C GLU A 18 17.57 12.94 0.03
N VAL A 19 17.13 14.22 0.04
CA VAL A 19 17.58 15.17 1.07
C VAL A 19 17.05 14.83 2.46
N LEU A 20 15.86 14.21 2.58
CA LEU A 20 15.35 13.71 3.86
C LEU A 20 16.24 12.59 4.41
N LEU A 21 16.67 11.63 3.58
CA LEU A 21 17.58 10.56 4.01
C LEU A 21 18.96 11.09 4.42
N GLN A 22 19.45 12.12 3.73
CA GLN A 22 20.72 12.77 4.05
C GLN A 22 20.66 13.59 5.35
N ARG A 23 19.55 14.30 5.58
CA ARG A 23 19.36 15.11 6.78
C ARG A 23 19.03 14.27 8.01
N PHE A 24 18.19 13.25 7.83
CA PHE A 24 17.59 12.45 8.90
C PHE A 24 17.99 10.98 8.79
N SER A 25 19.30 10.73 8.80
CA SER A 25 19.85 9.38 8.61
C SER A 25 19.46 8.37 9.69
N TYR A 26 18.95 8.84 10.84
CA TYR A 26 18.52 8.01 11.98
C TYR A 26 17.00 8.04 12.24
N ARG A 27 16.20 8.57 11.31
CA ARG A 27 14.72 8.67 11.42
C ARG A 27 13.99 7.77 10.43
N VAL A 28 12.72 7.47 10.69
CA VAL A 28 11.87 6.69 9.78
C VAL A 28 11.46 7.56 8.59
N VAL A 29 12.15 7.41 7.46
CA VAL A 29 11.84 8.10 6.21
C VAL A 29 11.03 7.17 5.31
N PRO A 30 9.78 7.53 4.94
CA PRO A 30 8.92 6.70 4.09
C PRO A 30 9.54 6.37 2.73
N ALA A 31 9.42 5.12 2.28
CA ALA A 31 9.87 4.73 0.96
C ALA A 31 9.03 5.40 -0.16
N MET A 32 9.69 5.72 -1.26
CA MET A 32 9.05 6.23 -2.47
C MET A 32 8.38 5.09 -3.27
N PRO A 33 7.19 5.33 -3.89
CA PRO A 33 6.61 4.35 -4.80
C PRO A 33 7.54 4.09 -5.98
N PRO A 34 7.55 2.88 -6.56
CA PRO A 34 8.58 2.45 -7.50
C PRO A 34 8.68 3.31 -8.76
N LYS A 35 9.92 3.49 -9.23
CA LYS A 35 10.18 3.97 -10.57
C LYS A 35 9.70 2.92 -11.56
N ARG A 36 9.14 3.36 -12.70
CA ARG A 36 8.69 2.43 -13.73
C ARG A 36 9.92 1.72 -14.27
N MET A 37 10.11 0.45 -13.93
CA MET A 37 11.12 -0.38 -14.57
C MET A 37 10.67 -0.61 -16.02
N LEU A 38 11.60 -0.58 -16.97
CA LEU A 38 11.30 -0.76 -18.38
C LEU A 38 10.58 -2.09 -18.63
N LYS A 39 9.69 -2.03 -19.63
CA LYS A 39 8.75 -3.03 -20.15
C LYS A 39 9.46 -4.35 -20.53
N GLY A 40 9.87 -5.14 -19.54
CA GLY A 40 10.56 -6.42 -19.73
C GLY A 40 10.29 -7.47 -18.65
N VAL A 41 9.68 -7.07 -17.53
CA VAL A 41 9.12 -7.99 -16.53
C VAL A 41 7.61 -7.92 -16.64
N LEU A 42 7.02 -9.06 -16.94
CA LEU A 42 5.59 -9.33 -17.04
C LEU A 42 4.88 -8.79 -15.78
N THR A 43 4.37 -7.56 -15.82
CA THR A 43 3.39 -7.09 -14.86
C THR A 43 2.14 -6.81 -15.67
N SER A 44 1.08 -7.55 -15.40
CA SER A 44 -0.24 -7.46 -16.04
C SER A 44 -1.00 -6.16 -15.71
N ILE A 45 -0.30 -5.17 -15.17
CA ILE A 45 -0.88 -3.95 -14.59
C ILE A 45 -1.03 -2.91 -15.71
N SER A 46 -2.24 -2.35 -15.84
CA SER A 46 -2.50 -1.33 -16.85
C SER A 46 -1.75 -0.02 -16.53
N GLU A 47 -1.48 0.82 -17.54
CA GLU A 47 -0.84 2.13 -17.29
C GLU A 47 -1.67 3.00 -16.33
N ARG A 48 -2.99 2.87 -16.38
CA ARG A 48 -3.91 3.59 -15.50
C ARG A 48 -3.75 3.14 -14.04
N GLU A 49 -3.74 1.84 -13.78
CA GLU A 49 -3.51 1.29 -12.44
C GLU A 49 -2.14 1.67 -11.90
N PHE A 50 -1.11 1.63 -12.75
CA PHE A 50 0.23 2.03 -12.36
C PHE A 50 0.32 3.49 -11.91
N ILE A 51 -0.28 4.41 -12.68
CA ILE A 51 -0.29 5.84 -12.35
C ILE A 51 -1.09 6.10 -11.07
N GLU A 52 -2.23 5.43 -10.91
CA GLU A 52 -3.04 5.58 -9.70
C GLU A 52 -2.36 5.02 -8.46
N GLY A 53 -1.77 3.82 -8.54
CA GLY A 53 -0.99 3.22 -7.45
C GLY A 53 0.19 4.11 -7.04
N ARG A 54 0.87 4.73 -8.00
CA ARG A 54 1.91 5.73 -7.72
C ARG A 54 1.34 6.98 -7.04
N ARG A 55 0.22 7.53 -7.52
CA ARG A 55 -0.42 8.72 -6.94
C ARG A 55 -0.79 8.46 -5.47
N ARG A 56 -1.38 7.31 -5.17
CA ARG A 56 -1.71 6.87 -3.81
C ARG A 56 -0.46 6.69 -2.96
N GLY A 57 0.58 6.03 -3.47
CA GLY A 57 1.86 5.87 -2.79
C GLY A 57 2.53 7.20 -2.44
N LEU A 58 2.55 8.17 -3.37
CA LEU A 58 3.04 9.53 -3.10
C LEU A 58 2.20 10.25 -2.04
N GLY A 59 0.87 10.03 -2.09
CA GLY A 59 -0.06 10.52 -1.08
C GLY A 59 0.26 9.98 0.31
N ARG A 60 0.52 8.67 0.45
CA ARG A 60 0.90 8.06 1.73
C ARG A 60 2.27 8.55 2.20
N PHE A 61 3.26 8.58 1.30
CA PHE A 61 4.59 9.14 1.56
C PHE A 61 4.51 10.53 2.19
N ILE A 62 3.85 11.49 1.53
CA ILE A 62 3.80 12.87 2.04
C ILE A 62 2.96 12.99 3.31
N ASN A 63 1.93 12.17 3.46
CA ASN A 63 1.11 12.13 4.66
C ASN A 63 1.88 11.64 5.88
N LEU A 64 2.73 10.62 5.72
CA LEU A 64 3.61 10.11 6.77
C LEU A 64 4.68 11.15 7.13
N VAL A 65 5.33 11.74 6.12
CA VAL A 65 6.32 12.80 6.35
C VAL A 65 5.70 14.00 7.08
N ALA A 66 4.53 14.47 6.64
CA ALA A 66 3.89 15.64 7.23
C ALA A 66 3.33 15.42 8.65
N ARG A 67 3.07 14.16 9.05
CA ARG A 67 2.63 13.80 10.41
C ARG A 67 3.78 13.41 11.34
N HIS A 68 4.98 13.20 10.81
CA HIS A 68 6.13 12.87 11.63
C HIS A 68 6.53 14.07 12.50
N PRO A 69 6.66 13.92 13.83
CA PRO A 69 6.91 15.06 14.74
C PRO A 69 8.12 15.90 14.33
N ILE A 70 9.23 15.24 13.97
CA ILE A 70 10.47 15.91 13.54
C ILE A 70 10.33 16.58 12.16
N PHE A 71 9.88 15.86 11.12
CA PHE A 71 9.82 16.42 9.77
C PHE A 71 8.76 17.51 9.61
N SER A 72 7.67 17.42 10.39
CA SER A 72 6.56 18.38 10.32
C SER A 72 6.98 19.82 10.61
N GLU A 73 8.03 19.99 11.42
CA GLU A 73 8.59 21.28 11.82
C GLU A 73 9.80 21.71 10.98
N ASP A 74 10.30 20.85 10.10
CA ASP A 74 11.52 21.12 9.34
C ASP A 74 11.29 22.02 8.12
N GLU A 75 12.30 22.82 7.80
CA GLU A 75 12.27 23.75 6.67
C GLU A 75 12.17 23.02 5.31
N LEU A 76 12.71 21.81 5.18
CA LEU A 76 12.64 21.04 3.94
C LEU A 76 11.18 20.73 3.57
N LEU A 77 10.37 20.26 4.53
CA LEU A 77 8.96 19.99 4.29
C LEU A 77 8.19 21.29 4.02
N LYS A 78 8.45 22.34 4.79
CA LYS A 78 7.81 23.65 4.56
C LYS A 78 8.09 24.16 3.15
N THR A 79 9.34 24.10 2.71
CA THR A 79 9.76 24.50 1.35
C THR A 79 9.07 23.63 0.31
N PHE A 80 9.08 22.31 0.50
CA PHE A 80 8.42 21.37 -0.41
C PHE A 80 6.90 21.61 -0.54
N LEU A 81 6.22 22.03 0.52
CA LEU A 81 4.76 22.25 0.50
C LEU A 81 4.33 23.67 0.10
N THR A 82 5.22 24.68 0.19
CA THR A 82 4.83 26.09 0.02
C THR A 82 5.51 26.81 -1.13
N PHE A 83 6.69 26.35 -1.58
CA PHE A 83 7.43 27.02 -2.64
C PHE A 83 6.76 26.85 -4.01
N ASN A 84 6.48 27.94 -4.72
CA ASN A 84 5.76 27.91 -6.00
C ASN A 84 6.68 28.05 -7.24
N GLY A 85 7.99 28.23 -7.07
CA GLY A 85 8.93 28.32 -8.19
C GLY A 85 9.31 26.97 -8.81
N SER A 86 9.90 27.01 -9.99
CA SER A 86 10.30 25.83 -10.77
C SER A 86 11.58 25.14 -10.27
N ASP A 87 12.35 25.81 -9.42
CA ASP A 87 13.66 25.40 -8.90
C ASP A 87 13.61 24.73 -7.51
N VAL A 88 12.47 24.10 -7.16
CA VAL A 88 12.26 23.49 -5.84
C VAL A 88 13.36 22.50 -5.46
N GLN A 89 13.85 21.70 -6.42
CA GLN A 89 14.90 20.72 -6.20
C GLN A 89 16.21 21.38 -5.75
N THR A 90 16.61 22.48 -6.41
CA THR A 90 17.80 23.26 -6.05
C THR A 90 17.64 23.85 -4.65
N LYS A 91 16.48 24.45 -4.36
CA LYS A 91 16.19 25.01 -3.03
C LYS A 91 16.29 24.00 -1.91
N LEU A 92 15.78 22.78 -2.12
CA LEU A 92 15.88 21.70 -1.14
C LEU A 92 17.34 21.29 -0.89
N ARG A 93 18.12 21.13 -1.95
CA ARG A 93 19.55 20.79 -1.84
C ARG A 93 20.34 21.89 -1.12
N ASP A 94 20.07 23.15 -1.43
CA ASP A 94 20.77 24.27 -0.81
C ASP A 94 20.35 24.48 0.65
N ALA A 95 19.08 24.26 0.99
CA ALA A 95 18.62 24.24 2.38
C ALA A 95 19.34 23.16 3.20
N TYR A 96 19.50 21.95 2.64
CA TYR A 96 20.28 20.88 3.27
C TYR A 96 21.76 21.26 3.43
N LYS A 97 22.44 21.73 2.37
CA LYS A 97 23.86 22.14 2.43
C LYS A 97 24.11 23.19 3.51
N ARG A 98 23.19 24.14 3.68
CA ARG A 98 23.29 25.19 4.70
C ARG A 98 23.16 24.66 6.12
N THR A 99 22.30 23.66 6.32
CA THR A 99 21.87 23.24 7.67
C THR A 99 22.61 22.00 8.16
N GLY A 100 23.01 21.10 7.26
CA GLY A 100 23.66 19.83 7.59
C GLY A 100 22.69 18.75 8.07
N ASP A 101 23.26 17.69 8.65
CA ASP A 101 22.50 16.56 9.20
C ASP A 101 21.88 16.88 10.59
N GLU A 102 20.98 16.01 11.04
CA GLU A 102 20.31 16.15 12.33
C GLU A 102 21.31 16.09 13.51
N PHE A 103 22.35 15.26 13.41
CA PHE A 103 23.34 15.12 14.49
C PHE A 103 24.06 16.43 14.78
N MET A 104 24.41 17.20 13.73
CA MET A 104 25.08 18.49 13.88
C MET A 104 24.17 19.60 14.42
N THR A 105 22.85 19.43 14.34
CA THR A 105 21.88 20.48 14.65
C THR A 105 21.07 20.20 15.92
N ASN A 106 20.99 18.94 16.35
CA ASN A 106 20.24 18.53 17.51
C ASN A 106 21.07 18.73 18.80
N ARG A 107 20.53 19.52 19.73
CA ARG A 107 21.19 19.91 20.99
C ARG A 107 21.54 18.73 21.90
N ILE A 108 20.78 17.63 21.82
CA ILE A 108 21.00 16.45 22.67
C ILE A 108 21.94 15.43 22.03
N ALA A 109 22.38 15.65 20.78
CA ALA A 109 23.06 14.61 20.00
C ALA A 109 24.34 14.09 20.66
N THR A 110 25.17 14.99 21.20
CA THR A 110 26.40 14.62 21.90
C THR A 110 26.17 14.10 23.32
N GLN A 111 24.96 14.25 23.86
CA GLN A 111 24.58 13.80 25.21
C GLN A 111 23.63 12.59 25.16
N ALA A 112 23.35 12.04 23.98
CA ALA A 112 22.33 11.00 23.78
C ALA A 112 22.51 9.80 24.71
N LYS A 113 23.76 9.44 25.05
CA LYS A 113 24.10 8.34 25.97
C LYS A 113 23.44 8.49 27.35
N GLU A 114 23.30 9.71 27.86
CA GLU A 114 22.76 9.99 29.20
C GLU A 114 21.26 9.70 29.30
N TYR A 115 20.56 9.73 28.17
CA TYR A 115 19.11 9.49 28.10
C TYR A 115 18.76 8.04 27.77
N LEU A 116 19.75 7.19 27.49
CA LEU A 116 19.54 5.82 27.08
C LEU A 116 19.63 4.84 28.26
N PRO A 117 18.73 3.85 28.33
CA PRO A 117 18.86 2.78 29.30
C PRO A 117 20.07 1.89 28.97
N ALA A 118 20.64 1.25 29.99
CA ALA A 118 21.85 0.43 29.86
C ALA A 118 21.68 -0.76 28.89
N ASP A 119 20.47 -1.29 28.76
CA ASP A 119 20.08 -2.42 27.93
C ASP A 119 19.50 -2.01 26.56
N ILE A 120 19.67 -0.76 26.13
CA ILE A 120 19.06 -0.21 24.90
C ILE A 120 19.30 -1.08 23.66
N GLN A 121 20.48 -1.68 23.52
CA GLN A 121 20.81 -2.54 22.39
C GLN A 121 19.95 -3.82 22.39
N ALA A 122 19.74 -4.43 23.56
CA ALA A 122 18.88 -5.60 23.70
C ALA A 122 17.40 -5.24 23.44
N GLN A 123 16.95 -4.07 23.94
CA GLN A 123 15.61 -3.56 23.65
C GLN A 123 15.39 -3.30 22.16
N PHE A 124 16.38 -2.76 21.46
CA PHE A 124 16.35 -2.57 20.01
C PHE A 124 16.17 -3.90 19.28
N LEU A 125 16.97 -4.93 19.60
CA LEU A 125 16.88 -6.24 18.96
C LEU A 125 15.50 -6.88 19.16
N THR A 126 14.95 -6.78 20.38
CA THR A 126 13.61 -7.25 20.72
C THR A 126 12.55 -6.50 19.93
N SER A 127 12.58 -5.17 19.94
CA SER A 127 11.60 -4.32 19.25
C SER A 127 11.61 -4.54 17.74
N ARG A 128 12.80 -4.72 17.15
CA ARG A 128 12.98 -5.03 15.73
C ARG A 128 12.27 -6.32 15.33
N GLU A 129 12.40 -7.39 16.12
CA GLU A 129 11.73 -8.66 15.81
C GLU A 129 10.21 -8.58 16.01
N VAL A 130 9.75 -7.89 17.07
CA VAL A 130 8.32 -7.64 17.29
C VAL A 130 7.71 -6.88 16.11
N ILE A 131 8.33 -5.77 15.69
CA ILE A 131 7.84 -4.93 14.58
C ILE A 131 7.88 -5.69 13.25
N LYS A 132 8.89 -6.55 13.03
CA LYS A 132 8.95 -7.44 11.86
C LYS A 132 7.78 -8.43 11.84
N ASN A 133 7.42 -9.01 12.98
CA ASN A 133 6.27 -9.92 13.09
C ASN A 133 4.94 -9.20 12.86
N ILE A 134 4.80 -7.98 13.35
CA ILE A 134 3.65 -7.10 13.07
C ILE A 134 3.57 -6.83 11.57
N HIS A 135 4.66 -6.36 10.95
CA HIS A 135 4.72 -6.11 9.50
C HIS A 135 4.26 -7.32 8.69
N ASN A 136 4.80 -8.51 8.97
CA ASN A 136 4.44 -9.73 8.25
C ASN A 136 2.95 -10.08 8.40
N SER A 137 2.38 -9.86 9.59
CA SER A 137 0.97 -10.13 9.87
C SER A 137 0.05 -9.14 9.17
N PHE A 138 0.38 -7.86 9.20
CA PHE A 138 -0.37 -6.81 8.51
C PHE A 138 -0.27 -6.93 6.99
N ASN A 139 0.86 -7.40 6.46
CA ASN A 139 1.00 -7.60 5.01
C ASN A 139 0.02 -8.69 4.54
N ARG A 140 -0.05 -9.82 5.25
CA ARG A 140 -1.05 -10.87 4.96
C ARG A 140 -2.47 -10.35 5.09
N LEU A 141 -2.76 -9.51 6.09
CA LEU A 141 -4.09 -8.92 6.27
C LEU A 141 -4.44 -7.99 5.10
N ARG A 142 -3.51 -7.15 4.67
CA ARG A 142 -3.66 -6.27 3.50
C ARG A 142 -3.92 -7.06 2.24
N ASP A 143 -3.17 -8.13 1.98
CA ASP A 143 -3.35 -8.96 0.78
C ASP A 143 -4.76 -9.58 0.73
N ARG A 144 -5.30 -10.00 1.89
CA ARG A 144 -6.67 -10.50 2.00
C ARG A 144 -7.71 -9.41 1.80
N ALA A 145 -7.52 -8.24 2.40
CA ALA A 145 -8.42 -7.11 2.24
C ALA A 145 -8.46 -6.62 0.77
N GLU A 146 -7.31 -6.60 0.09
CA GLU A 146 -7.19 -6.26 -1.32
C GLU A 146 -7.94 -7.28 -2.20
N THR A 147 -7.79 -8.57 -1.91
CA THR A 147 -8.57 -9.63 -2.59
C THR A 147 -10.07 -9.50 -2.34
N MET A 148 -10.50 -9.02 -1.17
CA MET A 148 -11.92 -8.76 -0.89
C MET A 148 -12.45 -7.58 -1.69
N ALA A 149 -11.70 -6.47 -1.70
CA ALA A 149 -12.04 -5.28 -2.48
C ALA A 149 -12.18 -5.60 -3.97
N GLU A 150 -11.27 -6.41 -4.51
CA GLU A 150 -11.33 -6.80 -5.92
C GLU A 150 -12.55 -7.67 -6.23
N ARG A 151 -12.85 -8.66 -5.37
CA ARG A 151 -14.07 -9.47 -5.52
C ARG A 151 -15.34 -8.63 -5.49
N SER A 152 -15.40 -7.59 -4.67
CA SER A 152 -16.53 -6.66 -4.64
C SER A 152 -16.70 -5.90 -5.97
N LYS A 153 -15.59 -5.54 -6.63
CA LYS A 153 -15.62 -4.92 -7.97
C LYS A 153 -16.00 -5.91 -9.07
N GLU A 154 -15.50 -7.14 -9.00
CA GLU A 154 -15.86 -8.21 -9.92
C GLU A 154 -17.36 -8.53 -9.84
N ASN A 155 -17.89 -8.68 -8.62
CA ASN A 155 -19.33 -8.85 -8.40
C ASN A 155 -20.14 -7.71 -9.00
N ALA A 156 -19.68 -6.46 -8.86
CA ALA A 156 -20.33 -5.32 -9.50
C ALA A 156 -20.34 -5.44 -11.03
N ALA A 157 -19.23 -5.86 -11.64
CA ALA A 157 -19.15 -6.08 -13.08
C ALA A 157 -20.10 -7.19 -13.54
N ASP A 158 -20.16 -8.31 -12.81
CA ASP A 158 -21.04 -9.43 -13.12
C ASP A 158 -22.52 -9.04 -13.04
N LEU A 159 -22.93 -8.35 -11.97
CA LEU A 159 -24.30 -7.84 -11.81
C LEU A 159 -24.69 -6.90 -12.95
N LEU A 160 -23.77 -6.03 -13.39
CA LEU A 160 -24.01 -5.13 -14.51
C LEU A 160 -24.18 -5.90 -15.82
N MET A 161 -23.32 -6.89 -16.07
CA MET A 161 -23.39 -7.72 -17.26
C MET A 161 -24.66 -8.56 -17.28
N PHE A 162 -25.05 -9.15 -16.15
CA PHE A 162 -26.32 -9.86 -16.00
C PHE A 162 -27.50 -8.94 -16.34
N GLY A 163 -27.53 -7.73 -15.77
CA GLY A 163 -28.55 -6.72 -16.09
C GLY A 163 -28.59 -6.38 -17.59
N ARG A 164 -27.44 -6.25 -18.24
CA ARG A 164 -27.37 -5.99 -19.69
C ARG A 164 -27.97 -7.14 -20.51
N GLU A 165 -27.70 -8.39 -20.16
CA GLU A 165 -28.28 -9.54 -20.86
C GLU A 165 -29.81 -9.59 -20.76
N LEU A 166 -30.37 -9.24 -19.59
CA LEU A 166 -31.83 -9.11 -19.42
C LEU A 166 -32.45 -8.07 -20.36
N ARG A 167 -31.70 -7.02 -20.70
CA ARG A 167 -32.15 -5.98 -21.64
C ARG A 167 -32.06 -6.43 -23.11
N TYR A 168 -31.13 -7.33 -23.42
CA TYR A 168 -30.73 -7.67 -24.79
C TYR A 168 -31.37 -8.92 -25.38
N GLY A 169 -32.43 -9.49 -24.79
CA GLY A 169 -33.19 -10.59 -25.42
C GLY A 169 -33.48 -10.28 -26.89
N ARG A 170 -32.69 -10.87 -27.81
CA ARG A 170 -32.74 -10.57 -29.24
C ARG A 170 -34.02 -11.15 -29.78
N ASP A 171 -34.71 -10.36 -30.59
CA ASP A 171 -35.67 -10.90 -31.54
C ASP A 171 -34.87 -11.70 -32.58
N ASN A 172 -34.89 -13.03 -32.49
CA ASN A 172 -34.45 -13.91 -33.59
C ASN A 172 -35.45 -13.89 -34.78
N SER A 173 -36.36 -12.91 -34.85
CA SER A 173 -37.36 -12.76 -35.90
C SER A 173 -36.88 -11.92 -37.10
N GLN A 174 -35.62 -11.47 -37.12
CA GLN A 174 -35.01 -10.93 -38.34
C GLN A 174 -34.00 -11.93 -38.92
N HIS A 175 -34.41 -12.55 -40.02
CA HIS A 175 -33.65 -13.49 -40.83
C HIS A 175 -32.19 -13.06 -41.11
N SER A 176 -31.26 -14.01 -41.00
CA SER A 176 -30.09 -14.13 -41.89
C SER A 176 -29.64 -15.60 -41.93
N PRO A 177 -29.15 -16.09 -43.09
CA PRO A 177 -29.11 -17.52 -43.39
C PRO A 177 -27.95 -18.25 -42.70
N LEU A 178 -28.20 -19.54 -42.51
CA LEU A 178 -27.34 -20.60 -41.97
C LEU A 178 -25.84 -20.42 -42.21
N VAL A 179 -25.07 -20.34 -41.12
CA VAL A 179 -23.69 -20.84 -41.09
C VAL A 179 -23.64 -21.95 -40.06
N THR A 180 -23.57 -23.18 -40.55
CA THR A 180 -23.38 -24.39 -39.75
C THR A 180 -21.95 -24.43 -39.25
N VAL A 181 -21.74 -24.40 -37.94
CA VAL A 181 -20.47 -24.77 -37.30
C VAL A 181 -20.76 -25.91 -36.33
N PRO A 182 -20.05 -27.04 -36.38
CA PRO A 182 -20.32 -28.18 -35.51
C PRO A 182 -19.78 -27.94 -34.09
N CYS A 183 -20.60 -28.22 -33.07
CA CYS A 183 -20.16 -28.34 -31.68
C CYS A 183 -19.47 -29.69 -31.45
N PRO A 184 -18.35 -29.74 -30.71
CA PRO A 184 -17.84 -30.98 -30.15
C PRO A 184 -18.58 -31.35 -28.85
N GLU A 185 -18.75 -32.66 -28.66
CA GLU A 185 -19.41 -33.30 -27.53
C GLU A 185 -18.67 -33.07 -26.20
N LEU A 186 -19.44 -32.89 -25.12
CA LEU A 186 -19.04 -33.26 -23.75
C LEU A 186 -20.27 -33.37 -22.84
N HIS A 187 -20.50 -34.58 -22.32
CA HIS A 187 -21.37 -34.94 -21.19
C HIS A 187 -20.48 -35.31 -19.99
N PRO A 188 -21.02 -35.61 -18.78
CA PRO A 188 -22.18 -35.07 -18.06
C PRO A 188 -21.79 -34.64 -16.62
N PHE A 189 -22.71 -33.97 -15.90
CA PHE A 189 -23.01 -34.08 -14.45
C PHE A 189 -23.40 -32.71 -13.86
N ALA A 190 -24.70 -32.50 -13.72
CA ALA A 190 -25.31 -31.97 -12.50
C ALA A 190 -26.84 -32.09 -12.62
N LYS A 191 -27.42 -33.02 -11.85
CA LYS A 191 -28.84 -32.99 -11.52
C LYS A 191 -29.07 -31.80 -10.60
N PHE A 192 -30.02 -30.93 -10.95
CA PHE A 192 -30.99 -30.44 -9.97
C PHE A 192 -32.35 -30.31 -10.67
N LEU A 193 -33.22 -31.25 -10.29
CA LEU A 193 -34.66 -31.19 -10.49
C LEU A 193 -35.21 -30.11 -9.56
N PHE A 194 -35.89 -29.11 -10.10
CA PHE A 194 -37.15 -28.52 -9.60
C PHE A 194 -37.62 -27.50 -10.63
N LEU A 195 -37.91 -27.98 -11.85
CA LEU A 195 -38.88 -27.29 -12.69
C LEU A 195 -40.27 -27.61 -12.11
N PRO A 196 -41.16 -26.61 -11.92
CA PRO A 196 -42.55 -26.91 -11.60
C PRO A 196 -43.13 -27.83 -12.70
N PRO A 197 -44.07 -28.74 -12.37
CA PRO A 197 -44.69 -29.60 -13.37
C PRO A 197 -45.32 -28.71 -14.45
N LEU A 198 -44.93 -28.94 -15.70
CA LEU A 198 -45.63 -28.37 -16.86
C LEU A 198 -47.13 -28.65 -16.68
N PRO A 199 -48.02 -27.66 -16.88
CA PRO A 199 -49.46 -27.91 -16.84
C PRO A 199 -49.78 -29.05 -17.81
N ARG A 200 -50.31 -30.16 -17.28
CA ARG A 200 -50.81 -31.26 -18.11
C ARG A 200 -51.93 -30.71 -18.98
N SER A 201 -51.87 -31.04 -20.27
CA SER A 201 -52.85 -30.79 -21.36
C SER A 201 -52.65 -29.51 -22.18
N VAL A 202 -51.93 -29.61 -23.31
CA VAL A 202 -52.27 -28.97 -24.61
C VAL A 202 -51.68 -29.74 -25.81
N LEU A 203 -50.64 -30.56 -25.66
CA LEU A 203 -49.96 -31.21 -26.79
C LEU A 203 -50.51 -32.59 -27.23
N GLY A 204 -51.76 -32.93 -26.91
CA GLY A 204 -52.31 -34.26 -27.22
C GLY A 204 -53.83 -34.32 -27.20
N SER A 205 -54.45 -33.78 -28.23
CA SER A 205 -55.78 -34.20 -28.69
C SER A 205 -55.88 -33.87 -30.17
N ASP A 206 -56.04 -34.90 -31.00
CA ASP A 206 -56.05 -34.83 -32.47
C ASP A 206 -57.32 -34.17 -33.05
N GLY A 207 -57.83 -33.11 -32.42
CA GLY A 207 -59.08 -32.46 -32.81
C GLY A 207 -59.18 -30.94 -32.62
N SER A 208 -58.19 -30.25 -32.05
CA SER A 208 -58.24 -28.79 -31.91
C SER A 208 -57.33 -28.08 -32.92
N SER A 209 -57.86 -27.05 -33.59
CA SER A 209 -57.09 -26.13 -34.43
C SER A 209 -55.82 -25.68 -33.72
N LEU A 210 -54.69 -25.68 -34.45
CA LEU A 210 -53.40 -25.17 -33.99
C LEU A 210 -53.57 -23.87 -33.18
N PRO A 211 -52.98 -23.76 -31.97
CA PRO A 211 -53.03 -22.51 -31.21
C PRO A 211 -52.51 -21.36 -32.07
N SER A 212 -53.27 -20.27 -32.14
CA SER A 212 -52.84 -19.07 -32.87
C SER A 212 -51.51 -18.56 -32.31
N TRP A 213 -50.47 -18.57 -33.14
CA TRP A 213 -49.14 -18.02 -32.83
C TRP A 213 -49.19 -16.55 -32.37
N ALA A 214 -50.27 -15.83 -32.71
CA ALA A 214 -50.44 -14.42 -32.35
C ALA A 214 -50.54 -14.17 -30.84
N SER A 215 -51.01 -15.13 -30.03
CA SER A 215 -51.07 -14.95 -28.57
C SER A 215 -49.67 -14.97 -27.92
N SER A 216 -48.75 -15.76 -28.46
CA SER A 216 -47.36 -15.90 -28.00
C SER A 216 -46.56 -14.60 -28.14
N GLN A 217 -46.76 -13.83 -29.20
CA GLN A 217 -46.05 -12.57 -29.43
C GLN A 217 -46.39 -11.49 -28.40
N SER A 218 -47.65 -11.42 -27.96
CA SER A 218 -48.09 -10.45 -26.95
C SER A 218 -47.53 -10.75 -25.55
N SER A 219 -47.51 -12.02 -25.14
CA SER A 219 -46.94 -12.46 -23.87
C SER A 219 -45.42 -12.33 -23.82
N TRP A 220 -44.73 -12.59 -24.93
CA TRP A 220 -43.28 -12.35 -25.03
C TRP A 220 -42.94 -10.87 -24.96
N GLY A 221 -43.74 -10.00 -25.59
CA GLY A 221 -43.59 -8.55 -25.48
C GLY A 221 -43.70 -8.04 -24.04
N ALA A 222 -44.69 -8.53 -23.28
CA ALA A 222 -44.86 -8.20 -21.86
C ALA A 222 -43.69 -8.73 -21.01
N LEU A 223 -43.27 -9.98 -21.21
CA LEU A 223 -42.12 -10.57 -20.52
C LEU A 223 -40.85 -9.77 -20.79
N ARG A 224 -40.59 -9.39 -22.05
CA ARG A 224 -39.42 -8.59 -22.42
C ARG A 224 -39.43 -7.21 -21.76
N GLN A 225 -40.59 -6.56 -21.67
CA GLN A 225 -40.71 -5.28 -20.98
C GLN A 225 -40.43 -5.42 -19.47
N SER A 226 -40.90 -6.49 -18.84
CA SER A 226 -40.62 -6.79 -17.44
C SER A 226 -39.13 -7.15 -17.20
N LEU A 227 -38.50 -7.92 -18.09
CA LEU A 227 -37.05 -8.19 -18.06
C LEU A 227 -36.22 -6.91 -18.21
N LYS A 228 -36.67 -5.98 -19.07
CA LYS A 228 -36.07 -4.65 -19.20
C LYS A 228 -36.21 -3.84 -17.91
N SER A 229 -37.36 -3.90 -17.24
CA SER A 229 -37.52 -3.28 -15.91
C SER A 229 -36.57 -3.90 -14.88
N LEU A 230 -36.44 -5.23 -14.89
CA LEU A 230 -35.52 -5.96 -14.01
C LEU A 230 -34.05 -5.56 -14.23
N SER A 231 -33.67 -5.28 -15.49
CA SER A 231 -32.30 -4.84 -15.83
C SER A 231 -31.85 -3.57 -15.08
N VAL A 232 -32.80 -2.68 -14.74
CA VAL A 232 -32.51 -1.44 -14.03
C VAL A 232 -32.06 -1.74 -12.59
N GLU A 233 -32.73 -2.69 -11.93
CA GLU A 233 -32.41 -3.09 -10.56
C GLU A 233 -31.02 -3.75 -10.48
N PHE A 234 -30.65 -4.54 -11.48
CA PHE A 234 -29.29 -5.11 -11.58
C PHE A 234 -28.21 -4.04 -11.78
N THR A 235 -28.55 -2.92 -12.40
CA THR A 235 -27.64 -1.76 -12.46
C THR A 235 -27.46 -1.14 -11.08
N VAL A 236 -28.54 -1.02 -10.29
CA VAL A 236 -28.46 -0.55 -8.90
C VAL A 236 -27.64 -1.50 -8.02
N LEU A 237 -27.86 -2.81 -8.14
CA LEU A 237 -27.06 -3.84 -7.44
C LEU A 237 -25.57 -3.73 -7.79
N SER A 238 -25.25 -3.55 -9.07
CA SER A 238 -23.87 -3.30 -9.52
C SER A 238 -23.29 -2.05 -8.85
N ASP A 239 -24.02 -0.94 -8.83
CA ASP A 239 -23.56 0.30 -8.21
C ASP A 239 -23.32 0.12 -6.70
N LYS A 240 -24.17 -0.61 -5.99
CA LYS A 240 -24.00 -0.93 -4.56
C LYS A 240 -22.79 -1.82 -4.30
N ALA A 241 -22.59 -2.88 -5.08
CA ALA A 241 -21.40 -3.72 -5.01
C ALA A 241 -20.12 -2.92 -5.30
N ALA A 242 -20.15 -2.03 -6.30
CA ALA A 242 -19.01 -1.16 -6.62
C ALA A 242 -18.72 -0.14 -5.50
N GLN A 243 -19.76 0.39 -4.85
CA GLN A 243 -19.61 1.27 -3.67
C GLN A 243 -18.96 0.53 -2.50
N GLN A 244 -19.36 -0.72 -2.24
CA GLN A 244 -18.71 -1.57 -1.24
C GLN A 244 -17.23 -1.79 -1.56
N GLY A 245 -16.90 -2.15 -2.80
CA GLY A 245 -15.51 -2.33 -3.23
C GLY A 245 -14.66 -1.07 -3.03
N ARG A 246 -15.21 0.12 -3.34
CA ARG A 246 -14.52 1.39 -3.07
C ARG A 246 -14.29 1.65 -1.58
N ARG A 247 -15.28 1.39 -0.72
CA ARG A 247 -15.12 1.52 0.74
C ARG A 247 -14.05 0.57 1.26
N GLU A 248 -14.05 -0.69 0.82
CA GLU A 248 -13.02 -1.67 1.20
C GLU A 248 -11.62 -1.20 0.76
N GLU A 249 -11.50 -0.70 -0.47
CA GLU A 249 -10.24 -0.21 -1.00
C GLU A 249 -9.73 1.04 -0.25
N ASP A 250 -10.55 2.09 -0.15
CA ASP A 250 -10.12 3.39 0.37
C ASP A 250 -10.06 3.41 1.91
N ASP A 251 -10.96 2.72 2.60
CA ASP A 251 -11.02 2.77 4.07
C ASP A 251 -10.28 1.64 4.78
N VAL A 252 -9.99 0.54 4.10
CA VAL A 252 -9.30 -0.62 4.68
C VAL A 252 -7.95 -0.83 4.02
N VAL A 253 -7.90 -1.07 2.71
CA VAL A 253 -6.65 -1.40 2.00
C VAL A 253 -5.66 -0.25 2.04
N GLU A 254 -6.09 0.99 1.80
CA GLU A 254 -5.20 2.16 1.86
C GLU A 254 -4.69 2.44 3.28
N LYS A 255 -5.50 2.24 4.31
CA LYS A 255 -5.07 2.42 5.71
C LYS A 255 -4.08 1.34 6.15
N LEU A 256 -4.30 0.09 5.73
CA LEU A 256 -3.34 -1.00 5.91
C LEU A 256 -2.03 -0.71 5.18
N SER A 257 -2.11 -0.22 3.94
CA SER A 257 -0.94 0.14 3.14
C SER A 257 -0.15 1.29 3.79
N LEU A 258 -0.83 2.31 4.32
CA LEU A 258 -0.17 3.41 5.04
C LEU A 258 0.58 2.93 6.27
N PHE A 259 -0.02 2.00 7.04
CA PHE A 259 0.65 1.43 8.21
C PHE A 259 1.81 0.53 7.81
N LEU A 260 1.67 -0.26 6.75
CA LEU A 260 2.76 -1.07 6.20
C LEU A 260 3.92 -0.23 5.68
N ASP A 261 3.66 0.89 5.00
CA ASP A 261 4.68 1.82 4.55
C ASP A 261 5.50 2.35 5.76
N LEU A 262 4.83 2.69 6.86
CA LEU A 262 5.49 3.10 8.10
C LEU A 262 6.35 1.98 8.71
N LEU A 263 5.81 0.77 8.82
CA LEU A 263 6.52 -0.40 9.36
C LEU A 263 7.73 -0.78 8.50
N GLN A 264 7.58 -0.76 7.17
CA GLN A 264 8.67 -1.04 6.24
C GLN A 264 9.77 0.01 6.38
N SER A 265 9.41 1.28 6.53
CA SER A 265 10.37 2.38 6.68
C SER A 265 11.14 2.29 8.01
N TYR A 266 10.53 1.74 9.06
CA TYR A 266 11.23 1.37 10.30
C TYR A 266 12.23 0.23 10.08
N ARG A 267 11.87 -0.80 9.29
CA ARG A 267 12.82 -1.86 8.93
C ARG A 267 14.02 -1.29 8.17
N ASP A 268 13.78 -0.39 7.22
CA ASP A 268 14.83 0.27 6.46
C ASP A 268 15.73 1.14 7.35
N LEU A 269 15.17 1.77 8.40
CA LEU A 269 15.94 2.46 9.42
C LEU A 269 16.83 1.50 10.24
N CYS A 270 16.29 0.36 10.69
CA CYS A 270 17.08 -0.66 11.39
C CYS A 270 18.27 -1.12 10.52
N GLU A 271 18.04 -1.35 9.22
CA GLU A 271 19.12 -1.74 8.30
C GLU A 271 20.17 -0.64 8.12
N ARG A 272 19.76 0.64 8.06
CA ARG A 272 20.68 1.78 7.99
C ARG A 272 21.53 1.93 9.26
N HIS A 273 20.95 1.69 10.44
CA HIS A 273 21.71 1.62 11.69
C HIS A 273 22.68 0.43 11.68
N GLU A 274 22.14 -0.75 11.34
CA GLU A 274 22.80 -2.02 10.99
C GLU A 274 24.13 -1.84 10.27
N LYS A 275 23.98 -1.47 9.00
CA LYS A 275 25.02 -1.49 7.99
C LYS A 275 25.81 -0.17 7.95
N GLY A 276 25.29 0.88 8.57
CA GLY A 276 25.89 2.21 8.63
C GLY A 276 26.66 2.42 9.92
N VAL A 277 26.16 3.32 10.78
CA VAL A 277 26.90 3.83 11.95
C VAL A 277 27.40 2.75 12.90
N LEU A 278 26.63 1.68 13.15
CA LEU A 278 27.03 0.62 14.06
C LEU A 278 28.22 -0.18 13.50
N HIS A 279 28.11 -0.61 12.26
CA HIS A 279 29.17 -1.34 11.57
C HIS A 279 30.43 -0.49 11.36
N GLU A 280 30.27 0.78 11.01
CA GLU A 280 31.40 1.72 10.90
C GLU A 280 32.11 1.89 12.25
N HIS A 281 31.37 2.05 13.35
CA HIS A 281 31.93 2.19 14.70
C HIS A 281 32.72 0.92 15.11
N GLN A 282 32.17 -0.27 14.87
CA GLN A 282 32.88 -1.53 15.12
C GLN A 282 34.17 -1.67 14.30
N ARG A 283 34.12 -1.28 13.02
CA ARG A 283 35.30 -1.28 12.13
C ARG A 283 36.38 -0.32 12.63
N ALA A 284 36.00 0.88 13.10
CA ALA A 284 36.94 1.86 13.65
C ALA A 284 37.63 1.34 14.92
N LEU A 285 36.88 0.73 15.84
CA LEU A 285 37.43 0.09 17.05
C LEU A 285 38.41 -1.04 16.70
N HIS A 286 38.07 -1.88 15.71
CA HIS A 286 38.95 -2.95 15.26
C HIS A 286 40.28 -2.40 14.70
N LYS A 287 40.21 -1.39 13.84
CA LYS A 287 41.40 -0.74 13.25
C LYS A 287 42.30 -0.12 14.33
N TYR A 288 41.71 0.55 15.31
CA TYR A 288 42.45 1.09 16.47
C TYR A 288 43.18 -0.01 17.25
N GLY A 289 42.52 -1.14 17.52
CA GLY A 289 43.14 -2.29 18.19
C GLY A 289 44.31 -2.90 17.40
N VAL A 290 44.28 -2.85 16.06
CA VAL A 290 45.40 -3.26 15.21
C VAL A 290 46.55 -2.26 15.31
N MET A 291 46.28 -0.96 15.19
CA MET A 291 47.29 0.09 15.27
C MET A 291 48.01 0.10 16.62
N LYS A 292 47.28 -0.08 17.72
CA LYS A 292 47.86 -0.17 19.07
C LYS A 292 48.81 -1.36 19.22
N ARG A 293 48.46 -2.52 18.64
CA ARG A 293 49.35 -3.70 18.61
C ARG A 293 50.60 -3.45 17.76
N GLN A 294 50.47 -2.79 16.63
CA GLN A 294 51.62 -2.39 15.79
C GLN A 294 52.56 -1.45 16.55
N MET A 295 52.01 -0.49 17.29
CA MET A 295 52.80 0.44 18.11
C MET A 295 53.59 -0.29 19.19
N MET A 296 52.94 -1.23 19.91
CA MET A 296 53.62 -2.06 20.90
C MET A 296 54.77 -2.87 20.28
N SER A 297 54.65 -3.32 19.03
CA SER A 297 55.72 -4.04 18.32
C SER A 297 56.85 -3.11 17.85
N ALA A 298 56.53 -1.91 17.35
CA ALA A 298 57.51 -0.95 16.82
C ALA A 298 58.37 -0.33 17.93
N THR A 299 57.79 -0.11 19.11
CA THR A 299 58.49 0.49 20.27
C THR A 299 59.65 -0.39 20.80
N VAL A 300 59.62 -1.69 20.49
CA VAL A 300 60.67 -2.65 20.89
C VAL A 300 61.88 -2.62 19.94
N GLN A 301 61.76 -1.99 18.76
CA GLN A 301 62.84 -1.90 17.77
C GLN A 301 63.49 -0.50 17.75
N PRO A 302 64.77 -0.36 18.17
CA PRO A 302 65.41 0.95 18.37
C PRO A 302 65.80 1.71 17.08
N LYS A 303 65.56 1.17 15.87
CA LYS A 303 65.96 1.79 14.60
C LYS A 303 64.86 2.59 13.88
N GLU A 304 63.65 2.65 14.42
CA GLU A 304 62.47 3.17 13.70
C GLU A 304 61.73 4.32 14.41
N GLN A 305 62.42 5.17 15.20
CA GLN A 305 61.78 6.24 15.99
C GLN A 305 60.91 7.22 15.18
N ALA A 306 61.32 7.61 13.97
CA ALA A 306 60.50 8.47 13.10
C ALA A 306 59.19 7.79 12.63
N SER A 307 59.17 6.45 12.56
CA SER A 307 57.95 5.69 12.23
C SER A 307 56.99 5.61 13.42
N VAL A 308 57.52 5.61 14.65
CA VAL A 308 56.74 5.56 15.90
C VAL A 308 55.97 6.87 16.08
N GLU A 309 56.60 8.02 15.88
CA GLU A 309 55.93 9.33 15.96
C GLU A 309 54.78 9.46 14.92
N GLN A 310 54.99 8.98 13.70
CA GLN A 310 53.93 8.94 12.68
C GLN A 310 52.78 8.01 13.07
N LEU A 311 53.09 6.88 13.70
CA LEU A 311 52.09 5.92 14.17
C LEU A 311 51.28 6.49 15.35
N GLU A 312 51.93 7.19 16.28
CA GLU A 312 51.29 7.92 17.38
C GLU A 312 50.30 8.98 16.89
N SER A 313 50.73 9.82 15.94
CA SER A 313 49.85 10.83 15.32
C SER A 313 48.59 10.19 14.72
N ARG A 314 48.76 9.06 14.00
CA ARG A 314 47.65 8.31 13.42
C ARG A 314 46.73 7.68 14.47
N ILE A 315 47.28 7.24 15.61
CA ILE A 315 46.51 6.69 16.73
C ILE A 315 45.63 7.79 17.34
N VAL A 316 46.17 8.97 17.62
CA VAL A 316 45.40 10.11 18.16
C VAL A 316 44.28 10.53 17.20
N GLN A 317 44.56 10.59 15.90
CA GLN A 317 43.52 10.87 14.89
C GLN A 317 42.42 9.80 14.89
N GLN A 318 42.79 8.52 15.05
CA GLN A 318 41.84 7.42 15.10
C GLN A 318 41.00 7.45 16.39
N GLU A 319 41.55 7.89 17.52
CA GLU A 319 40.81 8.08 18.78
C GLU A 319 39.73 9.17 18.66
N ASN A 320 40.09 10.32 18.09
CA ASN A 320 39.12 11.40 17.82
C ASN A 320 37.99 10.95 16.89
N ALA A 321 38.32 10.15 15.86
CA ALA A 321 37.34 9.57 14.97
C ALA A 321 36.42 8.58 15.71
N ILE A 322 36.97 7.70 16.57
CA ILE A 322 36.18 6.75 17.37
C ILE A 322 35.23 7.49 18.30
N GLN A 323 35.68 8.53 19.00
CA GLN A 323 34.83 9.30 19.90
C GLN A 323 33.65 9.93 19.14
N THR A 324 33.91 10.50 17.97
CA THR A 324 32.85 11.06 17.11
C THR A 324 31.85 9.99 16.66
N MET A 325 32.34 8.81 16.28
CA MET A 325 31.50 7.69 15.86
C MET A 325 30.69 7.10 17.02
N GLU A 326 31.27 7.06 18.22
CA GLU A 326 30.60 6.61 19.44
C GLU A 326 29.42 7.54 19.77
N LEU A 327 29.62 8.86 19.72
CA LEU A 327 28.55 9.84 19.92
C LEU A 327 27.43 9.67 18.88
N ARG A 328 27.79 9.50 17.60
CA ARG A 328 26.81 9.25 16.53
C ARG A 328 26.06 7.94 16.73
N ASN A 329 26.73 6.89 17.21
CA ASN A 329 26.10 5.62 17.52
C ASN A 329 25.07 5.74 18.65
N TYR A 330 25.41 6.44 19.74
CA TYR A 330 24.45 6.72 20.82
C TYR A 330 23.27 7.57 20.34
N PHE A 331 23.53 8.62 19.55
CA PHE A 331 22.45 9.43 18.99
C PHE A 331 21.54 8.61 18.06
N SER A 332 22.12 7.71 17.27
CA SER A 332 21.33 6.81 16.41
C SER A 332 20.45 5.86 17.22
N LEU A 333 20.93 5.31 18.34
CA LEU A 333 20.13 4.46 19.23
C LEU A 333 19.01 5.26 19.92
N PHE A 334 19.31 6.50 20.31
CA PHE A 334 18.31 7.42 20.85
C PHE A 334 17.20 7.72 19.84
N CYS A 335 17.55 8.05 18.60
CA CYS A 335 16.58 8.27 17.54
C CYS A 335 15.77 7.00 17.28
N LEU A 336 16.42 5.85 17.11
CA LEU A 336 15.76 4.55 16.94
C LEU A 336 14.73 4.29 18.04
N HIS A 337 15.09 4.54 19.30
CA HIS A 337 14.15 4.39 20.42
C HIS A 337 12.91 5.27 20.26
N GLN A 338 13.09 6.55 19.91
CA GLN A 338 11.96 7.46 19.64
C GLN A 338 11.09 6.97 18.47
N GLU A 339 11.71 6.50 17.40
CA GLU A 339 11.01 5.95 16.24
C GLU A 339 10.26 4.66 16.59
N THR A 340 10.81 3.79 17.43
CA THR A 340 10.11 2.62 17.97
C THR A 340 8.86 3.03 18.74
N GLN A 341 8.94 4.07 19.59
CA GLN A 341 7.77 4.59 20.30
C GLN A 341 6.73 5.14 19.32
N LEU A 342 7.16 5.82 18.26
CA LEU A 342 6.26 6.30 17.21
C LEU A 342 5.49 5.14 16.57
N ILE A 343 6.14 4.02 16.24
CA ILE A 343 5.44 2.83 15.71
C ILE A 343 4.36 2.34 16.69
N PHE A 344 4.68 2.24 17.98
CA PHE A 344 3.72 1.81 19.00
C PHE A 344 2.54 2.77 19.15
N ILE A 345 2.76 4.08 19.02
CA ILE A 345 1.69 5.10 19.01
C ILE A 345 0.72 4.89 17.84
N TYR A 346 1.19 4.36 16.70
CA TYR A 346 0.33 4.08 15.54
C TYR A 346 -0.45 2.76 15.66
N LEU A 347 -0.08 1.81 16.53
CA LEU A 347 -0.77 0.52 16.64
C LEU A 347 -2.29 0.59 16.85
N PRO A 348 -2.84 1.55 17.62
CA PRO A 348 -4.29 1.70 17.76
C PRO A 348 -5.02 1.93 16.44
N ILE A 349 -4.35 2.30 15.34
CA ILE A 349 -4.96 2.38 14.00
C ILE A 349 -5.63 1.07 13.59
N THR A 350 -5.16 -0.06 14.13
CA THR A 350 -5.73 -1.40 13.89
C THR A 350 -7.21 -1.45 14.21
N SER A 351 -7.67 -0.86 15.32
CA SER A 351 -9.09 -0.88 15.69
C SER A 351 -9.93 -0.09 14.70
N HIS A 352 -9.42 1.04 14.22
CA HIS A 352 -10.08 1.87 13.21
C HIS A 352 -10.17 1.14 11.86
N ILE A 353 -9.11 0.43 11.46
CA ILE A 353 -9.10 -0.37 10.22
C ILE A 353 -10.10 -1.51 10.30
N LEU A 354 -10.10 -2.27 11.40
CA LEU A 354 -11.03 -3.39 11.60
C LEU A 354 -12.48 -2.88 11.70
N GLY A 355 -12.71 -1.76 12.38
CA GLY A 355 -14.03 -1.13 12.45
C GLY A 355 -14.52 -0.68 11.07
N ALA A 356 -13.65 -0.06 10.26
CA ALA A 356 -13.98 0.31 8.88
C ALA A 356 -14.32 -0.90 8.01
N PHE A 357 -13.58 -2.00 8.18
CA PHE A 357 -13.85 -3.25 7.48
C PHE A 357 -15.22 -3.83 7.84
N VAL A 358 -15.52 -3.96 9.14
CA VAL A 358 -16.83 -4.44 9.61
C VAL A 358 -17.95 -3.54 9.08
N ASN A 359 -17.80 -2.23 9.18
CA ASN A 359 -18.80 -1.27 8.68
C ASN A 359 -19.02 -1.42 7.18
N SER A 360 -17.97 -1.62 6.39
CA SER A 360 -18.10 -1.84 4.95
C SER A 360 -18.90 -3.10 4.62
N GLN A 361 -18.66 -4.21 5.34
CA GLN A 361 -19.40 -5.47 5.15
C GLN A 361 -20.88 -5.31 5.55
N VAL A 362 -21.14 -4.74 6.73
CA VAL A 362 -22.51 -4.54 7.23
C VAL A 362 -23.31 -3.64 6.28
N GLN A 363 -22.72 -2.51 5.88
CA GLN A 363 -23.38 -1.58 4.96
C GLN A 363 -23.60 -2.23 3.60
N GLY A 364 -22.60 -2.89 3.03
CA GLY A 364 -22.70 -3.57 1.74
C GLY A 364 -23.81 -4.61 1.70
N HIS A 365 -23.85 -5.51 2.69
CA HIS A 365 -24.92 -6.52 2.79
C HIS A 365 -26.31 -5.90 3.00
N THR A 366 -26.41 -4.85 3.82
CA THR A 366 -27.68 -4.17 4.07
C THR A 366 -28.21 -3.51 2.79
N GLU A 367 -27.35 -2.76 2.08
CA GLU A 367 -27.71 -2.07 0.83
C GLU A 367 -28.09 -3.08 -0.27
N MET A 368 -27.33 -4.15 -0.43
CA MET A 368 -27.65 -5.20 -1.40
C MET A 368 -28.96 -5.92 -1.05
N GLY A 369 -29.14 -6.27 0.22
CA GLY A 369 -30.35 -6.94 0.69
C GLY A 369 -31.62 -6.11 0.48
N GLN A 370 -31.56 -4.79 0.66
CA GLN A 370 -32.67 -3.89 0.36
C GLN A 370 -33.10 -3.99 -1.10
N VAL A 371 -32.14 -3.92 -2.04
CA VAL A 371 -32.45 -4.00 -3.47
C VAL A 371 -33.00 -5.38 -3.84
N TRP A 372 -32.47 -6.46 -3.27
CA TRP A 372 -33.03 -7.81 -3.48
C TRP A 372 -34.47 -7.95 -2.97
N ASN A 373 -34.78 -7.38 -1.81
CA ASN A 373 -36.14 -7.39 -1.26
C ASN A 373 -37.12 -6.57 -2.11
N GLU A 374 -36.66 -5.47 -2.73
CA GLU A 374 -37.45 -4.69 -3.70
C GLU A 374 -37.64 -5.42 -5.04
N LEU A 375 -36.68 -6.28 -5.41
CA LEU A 375 -36.72 -7.08 -6.63
C LEU A 375 -37.72 -8.23 -6.54
N GLN A 376 -37.76 -8.90 -5.39
CA GLN A 376 -38.55 -10.11 -5.18
C GLN A 376 -40.04 -9.99 -5.59
N PRO A 377 -40.81 -8.95 -5.19
CA PRO A 377 -42.20 -8.83 -5.63
C PRO A 377 -42.34 -8.54 -7.12
N LYS A 378 -41.35 -7.90 -7.76
CA LYS A 378 -41.34 -7.62 -9.20
C LYS A 378 -41.23 -8.90 -10.04
N LEU A 379 -40.63 -9.95 -9.48
CA LEU A 379 -40.58 -11.26 -10.13
C LEU A 379 -41.94 -11.95 -10.18
N GLY A 380 -42.80 -11.72 -9.19
CA GLY A 380 -44.18 -12.23 -9.19
C GLY A 380 -45.06 -11.66 -10.31
N CYS A 381 -44.62 -10.57 -10.96
CA CYS A 381 -45.30 -9.99 -12.11
C CYS A 381 -44.81 -10.54 -13.47
N LEU A 382 -43.82 -11.46 -13.47
CA LEU A 382 -43.27 -12.06 -14.69
C LEU A 382 -44.07 -13.28 -15.19
N PHE A 383 -44.94 -13.86 -14.35
CA PHE A 383 -45.74 -15.06 -14.66
C PHE A 383 -47.17 -14.94 -14.16
#